data_AF-A0A3L8C3H9-F1
#
_entry.id   AF-A0A3L8C3H9-F1
#
_cell.length_a   1.000
_cell.length_b   1.000
_cell.length_c   1.000
_cell.angle_alpha   90.00
_cell.angle_beta   90.00
_cell.angle_gamma   90.00
#
_symmetry.space_group_name_H-M   'P 1'
#
loop_
_entity.id
_entity.type
_entity.pdbx_description
1 polymer ?
#
loop_
_entity_poly.entity_id
_entity_poly.type
_entity_poly.pdbx_seq_one_letter_code
_entity_poly.pdbx_strand_id
1 'polypeptide(L)'
;MNQQSMHKLTARLLILCWLVSSPLPTWASPLPNLGDASSSIVSPEQEYRLGRAWLRQLRAQAPLIHDPLIFDYLYNLVYRLASASDIEQPDIEMVVINSPAINAFAVPGGVMGLNGGLLLNARTEDEVAGVIAHELAHLSQRHFARGMERSQQNSWVGLAALLASIAIAASAGGEAGMAALATTQAASIDSQLRFSRANEQEADRIGMQTLVRAGMNPAAMADFFEALQRSMRYYGDLPPEFLLTHPVTESRITDARARASQYPDTPSSDSLEFHLMKTRLEVEFARDASAKINDLEKQKQNASSFLEITEYGLSCAYLKTNQLDKALESIDRLLDKRPNRISYLASKAEILNKAGRYKEAISLLEKGLAFSPGNYALSVHYADALTLNKEPDKAVNILRNQLTTQETRPLLWFQIAEAYGKAGNRLGVYQAKAEYFFLYGHTQKAIEQLQYALPLAREDFHVTARISERINEMQNSMRDMEF
;
A
#
# COMPACT_ATOMS: atom_id res chain seq x y z
N MET A 1 -80.54 39.62 -13.80
CA MET A 1 -81.00 40.51 -14.90
C MET A 1 -80.06 40.35 -16.10
N ASN A 2 -80.63 39.84 -17.20
CA ASN A 2 -80.27 39.85 -18.64
C ASN A 2 -78.79 39.84 -19.10
N GLN A 3 -78.34 38.79 -19.82
CA GLN A 3 -78.45 38.58 -21.30
C GLN A 3 -77.78 39.68 -22.14
N GLN A 4 -76.64 39.37 -22.78
CA GLN A 4 -76.47 39.14 -24.24
C GLN A 4 -76.80 40.40 -25.08
N SER A 5 -76.02 40.91 -26.04
CA SER A 5 -74.99 40.39 -26.95
C SER A 5 -74.43 41.59 -27.76
N MET A 6 -73.35 41.43 -28.53
CA MET A 6 -73.27 41.79 -29.97
C MET A 6 -71.80 41.83 -30.48
N HIS A 7 -71.55 40.99 -31.50
CA HIS A 7 -70.61 41.08 -32.62
C HIS A 7 -69.09 41.13 -32.37
N LYS A 8 -68.33 40.05 -32.63
CA LYS A 8 -67.86 39.46 -33.91
C LYS A 8 -66.84 40.30 -34.71
N LEU A 9 -65.61 39.75 -34.72
CA LEU A 9 -64.58 39.72 -35.77
C LEU A 9 -63.97 41.06 -36.25
N THR A 10 -62.70 41.27 -35.87
CA THR A 10 -61.60 41.44 -36.84
C THR A 10 -60.28 40.94 -36.28
N ALA A 11 -59.59 40.15 -37.09
CA ALA A 11 -58.31 39.53 -36.87
C ALA A 11 -57.17 40.54 -36.60
N ARG A 12 -56.19 40.14 -35.78
CA ARG A 12 -54.80 39.88 -36.21
C ARG A 12 -53.89 39.55 -35.01
N LEU A 13 -53.28 38.37 -35.12
CA LEU A 13 -51.98 37.94 -34.61
C LEU A 13 -51.23 38.94 -33.70
N LEU A 14 -51.07 38.55 -32.44
CA LEU A 14 -49.89 38.85 -31.61
C LEU A 14 -49.88 37.86 -30.43
N ILE A 15 -49.60 36.58 -30.74
CA ILE A 15 -49.18 35.60 -29.74
C ILE A 15 -47.72 35.94 -29.42
N LEU A 16 -47.53 36.75 -28.39
CA LEU A 16 -46.23 37.03 -27.82
C LEU A 16 -45.80 35.80 -27.01
N CYS A 17 -44.88 35.03 -27.57
CA CYS A 17 -44.24 33.87 -26.97
C CYS A 17 -43.64 34.20 -25.59
N TRP A 18 -44.34 33.82 -24.52
CA TRP A 18 -43.71 33.51 -23.25
C TRP A 18 -43.09 32.11 -23.36
N LEU A 19 -41.89 32.04 -23.93
CA LEU A 19 -41.02 30.88 -23.78
C LEU A 19 -40.16 31.10 -22.54
N VAL A 20 -40.56 30.38 -21.50
CA VAL A 20 -39.81 30.16 -20.26
C VAL A 20 -38.40 29.67 -20.62
N SER A 21 -37.40 30.49 -20.32
CA SER A 21 -35.99 30.09 -20.33
C SER A 21 -35.71 29.21 -19.12
N SER A 22 -36.11 27.95 -19.19
CA SER A 22 -35.60 26.91 -18.29
C SER A 22 -34.18 26.55 -18.76
N PRO A 23 -33.15 26.62 -17.91
CA PRO A 23 -31.86 26.03 -18.27
C PRO A 23 -32.08 24.52 -18.41
N LEU A 24 -31.92 24.01 -19.64
CA LEU A 24 -31.85 22.58 -19.87
C LEU A 24 -30.66 22.03 -19.07
N PRO A 25 -30.83 20.95 -18.29
CA PRO A 25 -29.67 20.29 -17.71
C PRO A 25 -28.83 19.77 -18.88
N THR A 26 -27.62 20.31 -19.03
CA THR A 26 -26.62 19.77 -19.95
C THR A 26 -26.19 18.41 -19.41
N TRP A 27 -26.94 17.37 -19.77
CA TRP A 27 -26.44 16.00 -19.74
C TRP A 27 -25.44 15.90 -20.89
N ALA A 28 -24.25 16.47 -20.67
CA ALA A 28 -23.08 16.03 -21.40
C ALA A 28 -22.83 14.60 -20.91
N SER A 29 -23.43 13.62 -21.61
CA SER A 29 -22.84 12.29 -21.62
C SER A 29 -21.36 12.50 -21.96
N PRO A 30 -20.41 12.05 -21.12
CA PRO A 30 -19.02 12.05 -21.56
C PRO A 30 -19.03 11.26 -22.87
N LEU A 31 -18.68 11.94 -23.96
CA LEU A 31 -18.49 11.27 -25.23
C LEU A 31 -17.56 10.09 -24.94
N PRO A 32 -17.87 8.87 -25.42
CA PRO A 32 -16.89 7.80 -25.40
C PRO A 32 -15.60 8.39 -25.95
N ASN A 33 -14.52 8.33 -25.19
CA ASN A 33 -13.21 8.74 -25.67
C ASN A 33 -12.89 7.79 -26.83
N LEU A 34 -13.27 8.20 -28.04
CA LEU A 34 -12.91 7.54 -29.27
C LEU A 34 -11.40 7.71 -29.31
N GLY A 35 -10.72 6.62 -28.94
CA GLY A 35 -9.31 6.59 -28.63
C GLY A 35 -8.52 7.50 -29.54
N ASP A 36 -7.71 8.34 -28.91
CA ASP A 36 -6.62 9.01 -29.60
C ASP A 36 -5.93 7.98 -30.50
N ALA A 37 -5.62 8.38 -31.74
CA ALA A 37 -4.93 7.53 -32.71
C ALA A 37 -3.50 7.16 -32.27
N SER A 38 -3.11 7.53 -31.05
CA SER A 38 -1.95 7.05 -30.30
C SER A 38 -2.30 5.93 -29.29
N SER A 39 -3.33 5.12 -29.53
CA SER A 39 -3.73 4.04 -28.63
C SER A 39 -2.52 3.16 -28.30
N SER A 40 -2.02 3.29 -27.08
CA SER A 40 -0.91 2.51 -26.55
C SER A 40 -1.17 1.02 -26.81
N ILE A 41 -0.14 0.28 -27.23
CA ILE A 41 -0.20 -1.18 -27.50
C ILE A 41 -0.90 -1.95 -26.36
N VAL A 42 -0.86 -1.43 -25.13
CA VAL A 42 -1.51 -2.01 -23.96
C VAL A 42 -2.60 -1.07 -23.42
N SER A 43 -3.82 -1.60 -23.24
CA SER A 43 -4.95 -0.85 -22.68
C SER A 43 -4.84 -0.73 -21.14
N PRO A 44 -5.49 0.26 -20.51
CA PRO A 44 -5.51 0.39 -19.04
C PRO A 44 -6.02 -0.87 -18.32
N GLU A 45 -7.02 -1.56 -18.90
CA GLU A 45 -7.55 -2.81 -18.37
C GLU A 45 -6.51 -3.95 -18.44
N GLN A 46 -5.73 -4.03 -19.52
CA GLN A 46 -4.64 -4.99 -19.64
C GLN A 46 -3.52 -4.67 -18.64
N GLU A 47 -3.16 -3.40 -18.46
CA GLU A 47 -2.21 -2.97 -17.42
C GLU A 47 -2.66 -3.37 -16.02
N TYR A 48 -3.94 -3.16 -15.72
CA TYR A 48 -4.56 -3.56 -14.46
C TYR A 48 -4.42 -5.07 -14.22
N ARG A 49 -4.87 -5.90 -15.16
CA ARG A 49 -4.80 -7.36 -15.04
C ARG A 49 -3.37 -7.87 -14.89
N LEU A 50 -2.47 -7.34 -15.72
CA LEU A 50 -1.05 -7.68 -15.69
C LEU A 50 -0.42 -7.33 -14.35
N GLY A 51 -0.67 -6.11 -13.85
CA GLY A 51 -0.21 -5.66 -12.53
C GLY A 51 -0.72 -6.53 -11.39
N ARG A 52 -2.01 -6.84 -11.38
CA ARG A 52 -2.62 -7.70 -10.35
C ARG A 52 -2.06 -9.14 -10.41
N ALA A 53 -1.79 -9.66 -11.62
CA ALA A 53 -1.14 -10.97 -11.79
C ALA A 53 0.31 -10.97 -11.28
N TRP A 54 1.07 -9.95 -11.64
CA TRP A 54 2.43 -9.73 -11.16
C TRP A 54 2.50 -9.63 -9.63
N LEU A 55 1.58 -8.86 -9.02
CA LEU A 55 1.48 -8.69 -7.58
C LEU A 55 1.23 -10.02 -6.85
N ARG A 56 0.37 -10.89 -7.40
CA ARG A 56 0.14 -12.23 -6.86
C ARG A 56 1.44 -13.05 -6.84
N GLN A 57 2.24 -12.98 -7.90
CA GLN A 57 3.52 -13.70 -7.97
C GLN A 57 4.56 -13.11 -7.03
N LEU A 58 4.62 -11.78 -6.92
CA LEU A 58 5.48 -11.11 -5.95
C LEU A 58 5.16 -11.58 -4.53
N ARG A 59 3.88 -11.56 -4.14
CA ARG A 59 3.43 -12.02 -2.81
C ARG A 59 3.83 -13.47 -2.53
N ALA A 60 3.85 -14.32 -3.55
CA ALA A 60 4.24 -15.73 -3.43
C ALA A 60 5.75 -15.93 -3.15
N GLN A 61 6.60 -14.98 -3.56
CA GLN A 61 8.06 -15.16 -3.61
C GLN A 61 8.82 -14.24 -2.65
N ALA A 62 8.32 -13.03 -2.42
CA ALA A 62 8.99 -12.02 -1.61
C ALA A 62 8.56 -12.11 -0.14
N PRO A 63 9.50 -11.95 0.83
CA PRO A 63 9.15 -11.79 2.22
C PRO A 63 8.47 -10.43 2.42
N LEU A 64 7.30 -10.41 3.06
CA LEU A 64 6.50 -9.21 3.26
C LEU A 64 6.40 -8.82 4.72
N ILE A 65 6.23 -7.53 4.98
CA ILE A 65 5.85 -6.99 6.29
C ILE A 65 4.33 -6.99 6.37
N HIS A 66 3.79 -7.76 7.31
CA HIS A 66 2.34 -7.88 7.58
C HIS A 66 1.87 -7.06 8.78
N ASP A 67 2.78 -6.27 9.34
CA ASP A 67 2.49 -5.40 10.48
C ASP A 67 1.42 -4.36 10.11
N PRO A 68 0.25 -4.36 10.78
CA PRO A 68 -0.85 -3.52 10.38
C PRO A 68 -0.61 -2.03 10.64
N LEU A 69 0.25 -1.67 11.61
CA LEU A 69 0.60 -0.28 11.88
C LEU A 69 1.54 0.28 10.81
N ILE A 70 2.58 -0.48 10.45
CA ILE A 70 3.50 -0.09 9.37
C ILE A 70 2.73 0.05 8.06
N PHE A 71 1.86 -0.92 7.76
CA PHE A 71 1.06 -0.88 6.55
C PHE A 71 0.13 0.34 6.54
N ASP A 72 -0.67 0.57 7.58
CA ASP A 72 -1.62 1.69 7.61
C ASP A 72 -0.89 3.04 7.50
N TYR A 73 0.25 3.20 8.16
CA TYR A 73 1.07 4.41 8.05
C TYR A 73 1.51 4.68 6.61
N LEU A 74 2.13 3.69 5.96
CA LEU A 74 2.59 3.84 4.57
C LEU A 74 1.42 4.01 3.61
N TYR A 75 0.33 3.27 3.81
CA TYR A 75 -0.88 3.37 3.00
C TYR A 75 -1.46 4.79 3.05
N ASN A 76 -1.60 5.35 4.25
CA ASN A 76 -2.11 6.71 4.41
C ASN A 76 -1.17 7.76 3.79
N LEU A 77 0.15 7.57 3.90
CA LEU A 77 1.13 8.44 3.25
C LEU A 77 1.03 8.36 1.72
N VAL A 78 0.96 7.15 1.16
CA VAL A 78 0.77 6.92 -0.28
C VAL A 78 -0.51 7.57 -0.78
N TYR A 79 -1.65 7.37 -0.11
CA TYR A 79 -2.92 7.93 -0.56
C TYR A 79 -3.01 9.45 -0.36
N ARG A 80 -2.36 10.01 0.66
CA ARG A 80 -2.19 11.46 0.79
C ARG A 80 -1.46 12.03 -0.44
N LEU A 81 -0.35 11.42 -0.84
CA LEU A 81 0.43 11.84 -2.01
C LEU A 81 -0.31 11.57 -3.32
N ALA A 82 -0.98 10.43 -3.45
CA ALA A 82 -1.74 10.07 -4.64
C ALA A 82 -2.88 11.05 -4.88
N SER A 83 -3.59 11.49 -3.83
CA SER A 83 -4.63 12.52 -3.92
C SER A 83 -4.11 13.90 -4.37
N ALA A 84 -2.81 14.14 -4.21
CA ALA A 84 -2.12 15.35 -4.62
C ALA A 84 -1.30 15.14 -5.92
N SER A 85 -1.42 13.98 -6.56
CA SER A 85 -0.68 13.61 -7.77
C SER A 85 -1.51 13.83 -9.04
N ASP A 86 -0.95 13.49 -10.20
CA ASP A 86 -1.66 13.54 -11.50
C ASP A 86 -2.39 12.24 -11.85
N ILE A 87 -2.57 11.34 -10.88
CA ILE A 87 -3.36 10.11 -11.05
C ILE A 87 -4.85 10.46 -10.92
N GLU A 88 -5.63 10.26 -11.99
CA GLU A 88 -7.07 10.61 -12.02
C GLU A 88 -7.91 9.83 -11.00
N GLN A 89 -7.68 8.52 -10.88
CA GLN A 89 -8.35 7.64 -9.93
C GLN A 89 -7.32 6.71 -9.29
N PRO A 90 -6.77 7.08 -8.12
CA PRO A 90 -5.73 6.29 -7.48
C PRO A 90 -6.32 4.98 -6.92
N ASP A 91 -6.19 3.91 -7.70
CA ASP A 91 -6.38 2.52 -7.25
C ASP A 91 -5.01 1.87 -7.01
N ILE A 92 -4.40 2.23 -5.89
CA ILE A 92 -3.05 1.79 -5.53
C ILE A 92 -3.09 0.56 -4.64
N GLU A 93 -2.58 -0.55 -5.17
CA GLU A 93 -2.31 -1.78 -4.42
C GLU A 93 -0.90 -1.77 -3.86
N MET A 94 -0.80 -1.64 -2.54
CA MET A 94 0.48 -1.52 -1.85
C MET A 94 0.96 -2.86 -1.30
N VAL A 95 2.28 -3.08 -1.36
CA VAL A 95 2.98 -4.10 -0.58
C VAL A 95 4.19 -3.51 0.12
N VAL A 96 4.50 -4.06 1.30
CA VAL A 96 5.69 -3.69 2.06
C VAL A 96 6.63 -4.89 2.10
N ILE A 97 7.79 -4.77 1.49
CA ILE A 97 8.79 -5.84 1.42
C ILE A 97 9.63 -5.83 2.70
N ASN A 98 9.80 -7.02 3.28
CA ASN A 98 10.66 -7.23 4.44
C ASN A 98 12.13 -7.30 3.99
N SER A 99 12.68 -6.13 3.68
CA SER A 99 14.09 -5.96 3.31
C SER A 99 14.65 -4.70 3.96
N PRO A 100 15.87 -4.74 4.53
CA PRO A 100 16.55 -3.56 5.07
C PRO A 100 17.14 -2.65 3.97
N ALA A 101 17.13 -3.09 2.71
CA ALA A 101 17.63 -2.31 1.58
C ALA A 101 16.69 -1.15 1.22
N ILE A 102 17.26 -0.02 0.81
CA ILE A 102 16.50 1.13 0.32
C ILE A 102 15.97 0.80 -1.08
N ASN A 103 14.66 0.56 -1.19
CA ASN A 103 13.98 0.41 -2.47
C ASN A 103 12.51 0.79 -2.40
N ALA A 104 11.99 1.19 -3.55
CA ALA A 104 10.59 1.37 -3.86
C ALA A 104 10.41 1.11 -5.35
N PHE A 105 9.22 0.69 -5.76
CA PHE A 105 8.90 0.53 -7.17
C PHE A 105 7.41 0.74 -7.40
N ALA A 106 7.07 1.12 -8.62
CA ALA A 106 5.72 1.03 -9.13
C ALA A 106 5.68 0.31 -10.48
N VAL A 107 4.69 -0.56 -10.64
CA VAL A 107 4.45 -1.32 -11.89
C VAL A 107 3.03 -1.05 -12.40
N PRO A 108 2.70 -1.42 -13.67
CA PRO A 108 1.38 -1.18 -14.24
C PRO A 108 0.22 -1.67 -13.36
N GLY A 109 -0.95 -1.07 -13.56
CA GLY A 109 -2.14 -1.41 -12.77
C GLY A 109 -2.14 -0.84 -11.36
N GLY A 110 -1.34 0.19 -11.07
CA GLY A 110 -1.32 0.85 -9.77
C GLY A 110 -0.73 -0.01 -8.66
N VAL A 111 0.19 -0.93 -8.95
CA VAL A 111 0.85 -1.71 -7.91
C VAL A 111 2.11 -0.98 -7.46
N MET A 112 2.25 -0.79 -6.14
CA MET A 112 3.38 -0.12 -5.53
C MET A 112 4.00 -0.97 -4.43
N GLY A 113 5.32 -1.12 -4.46
CA GLY A 113 6.07 -1.80 -3.41
C GLY A 113 7.04 -0.85 -2.71
N LEU A 114 7.13 -0.97 -1.40
CA LEU A 114 8.05 -0.21 -0.56
C LEU A 114 8.85 -1.19 0.30
N ASN A 115 10.18 -1.06 0.35
CA ASN A 115 10.96 -1.84 1.31
C ASN A 115 10.89 -1.20 2.69
N GLY A 116 10.87 -2.00 3.76
CA GLY A 116 11.04 -1.49 5.13
C GLY A 116 12.32 -0.65 5.31
N GLY A 117 13.37 -1.00 4.55
CA GLY A 117 14.62 -0.26 4.46
C GLY A 117 14.48 1.19 4.01
N LEU A 118 13.47 1.55 3.22
CA LEU A 118 13.20 2.94 2.88
C LEU A 118 12.93 3.77 4.14
N LEU A 119 12.03 3.28 5.01
CA LEU A 119 11.67 3.95 6.25
C LEU A 119 12.82 3.94 7.27
N LEU A 120 13.58 2.85 7.34
CA LEU A 120 14.75 2.72 8.23
C LEU A 120 15.84 3.76 7.94
N ASN A 121 16.10 4.04 6.66
CA ASN A 121 17.22 4.88 6.24
C ASN A 121 16.83 6.34 6.04
N ALA A 122 15.53 6.65 5.92
CA ALA A 122 15.05 8.02 5.83
C ALA A 122 15.28 8.81 7.13
N ARG A 123 15.69 10.06 7.01
CA ARG A 123 15.85 10.98 8.16
C ARG A 123 14.52 11.62 8.54
N THR A 124 13.69 11.90 7.55
CA THR A 124 12.42 12.60 7.69
C THR A 124 11.29 11.87 6.98
N GLU A 125 10.05 12.16 7.35
CA GLU A 125 8.85 11.69 6.62
C GLU A 125 8.84 12.20 5.18
N ASP A 126 9.32 13.43 4.96
CA ASP A 126 9.39 14.05 3.64
C ASP A 126 10.33 13.28 2.69
N GLU A 127 11.44 12.71 3.17
CA GLU A 127 12.35 11.91 2.32
C GLU A 127 11.64 10.66 1.79
N VAL A 128 10.85 9.97 2.64
CA VAL A 128 10.02 8.83 2.22
C VAL A 128 8.96 9.29 1.23
N ALA A 129 8.32 10.43 1.51
CA ALA A 129 7.33 11.01 0.62
C ALA A 129 7.91 11.37 -0.75
N GLY A 130 9.15 11.85 -0.80
CA GLY A 130 9.85 12.17 -2.06
C GLY A 130 9.99 10.96 -2.97
N VAL A 131 10.33 9.80 -2.41
CA VAL A 131 10.38 8.54 -3.15
C VAL A 131 9.00 8.12 -3.62
N ILE A 132 8.00 8.14 -2.74
CA ILE A 132 6.63 7.75 -3.11
C ILE A 132 6.09 8.68 -4.21
N ALA A 133 6.32 10.00 -4.11
CA ALA A 133 5.90 10.97 -5.10
C ALA A 133 6.58 10.75 -6.46
N HIS A 134 7.86 10.35 -6.47
CA HIS A 134 8.59 9.92 -7.66
C HIS A 134 7.95 8.69 -8.31
N GLU A 135 7.65 7.65 -7.52
CA GLU A 135 6.99 6.43 -8.02
C GLU A 135 5.56 6.71 -8.55
N LEU A 136 4.80 7.58 -7.87
CA LEU A 136 3.49 8.04 -8.34
C LEU A 136 3.61 8.81 -9.66
N ALA A 137 4.69 9.56 -9.87
CA ALA A 137 4.96 10.20 -11.15
C ALA A 137 5.22 9.16 -12.25
N HIS A 138 5.93 8.06 -11.98
CA HIS A 138 6.07 6.95 -12.94
C HIS A 138 4.72 6.32 -13.32
N LEU A 139 3.81 6.15 -12.36
CA LEU A 139 2.46 5.63 -12.60
C LEU A 139 1.60 6.60 -13.43
N SER A 140 1.47 7.85 -12.98
CA SER A 140 0.64 8.87 -13.65
C SER A 140 1.10 9.09 -15.10
N GLN A 141 2.41 9.10 -15.32
CA GLN A 141 2.98 9.30 -16.64
C GLN A 141 3.12 8.01 -17.45
N ARG A 142 2.61 6.87 -16.95
CA ARG A 142 2.64 5.56 -17.60
C ARG A 142 4.03 5.23 -18.18
N HIS A 143 5.10 5.51 -17.44
CA HIS A 143 6.49 5.37 -17.92
C HIS A 143 6.82 3.94 -18.34
N PHE A 144 6.28 2.94 -17.64
CA PHE A 144 6.43 1.53 -17.99
C PHE A 144 5.81 1.23 -19.37
N ALA A 145 4.56 1.65 -19.57
CA ALA A 145 3.83 1.40 -20.82
C ALA A 145 4.50 2.07 -22.02
N ARG A 146 4.93 3.34 -21.86
CA ARG A 146 5.68 4.07 -22.89
C ARG A 146 7.05 3.44 -23.18
N GLY A 147 7.72 2.88 -22.15
CA GLY A 147 9.00 2.19 -22.32
C GLY A 147 8.86 0.90 -23.13
N MET A 148 7.84 0.12 -22.81
CA MET A 148 7.53 -1.14 -23.48
C MET A 148 7.10 -0.95 -24.94
N GLU A 149 6.26 0.05 -25.23
CA GLU A 149 5.89 0.40 -26.60
C GLU A 149 7.13 0.73 -27.45
N ARG A 150 8.09 1.47 -26.89
CA ARG A 150 9.35 1.81 -27.56
C ARG A 150 10.25 0.59 -27.79
N SER A 151 10.26 -0.37 -26.86
CA SER A 151 11.13 -1.55 -26.95
C SER A 151 10.53 -2.69 -27.79
N GLN A 152 9.22 -2.62 -28.12
CA GLN A 152 8.46 -3.71 -28.76
C GLN A 152 8.60 -5.05 -28.01
N GLN A 153 8.83 -5.01 -26.71
CA GLN A 153 9.01 -6.20 -25.87
C GLN A 153 7.68 -6.67 -25.28
N ASN A 154 7.59 -7.97 -24.99
CA ASN A 154 6.45 -8.54 -24.29
C ASN A 154 6.41 -8.01 -22.84
N SER A 155 5.25 -7.46 -22.43
CA SER A 155 5.02 -6.86 -21.12
C SER A 155 5.43 -7.75 -19.95
N TRP A 156 5.23 -9.06 -20.10
CA TRP A 156 5.53 -10.04 -19.08
C TRP A 156 7.03 -10.24 -18.85
N VAL A 157 7.88 -10.13 -19.88
CA VAL A 157 9.32 -10.41 -19.75
C VAL A 157 10.00 -9.39 -18.84
N GLY A 158 9.74 -8.09 -19.04
CA GLY A 158 10.30 -7.03 -18.18
C GLY A 158 9.81 -7.14 -16.74
N LEU A 159 8.54 -7.46 -16.54
CA LEU A 159 7.97 -7.68 -15.22
C LEU A 159 8.53 -8.93 -14.51
N ALA A 160 8.76 -10.02 -15.24
CA ALA A 160 9.40 -11.22 -14.72
C ALA A 160 10.87 -10.96 -14.33
N ALA A 161 11.59 -10.16 -15.12
CA ALA A 161 12.92 -9.67 -14.80
C ALA A 161 12.92 -8.86 -13.47
N LEU A 162 11.95 -7.96 -13.28
CA LEU A 162 11.81 -7.21 -12.02
C LEU A 162 11.51 -8.12 -10.83
N LEU A 163 10.61 -9.11 -10.96
CA LEU A 163 10.35 -10.10 -9.91
C LEU A 163 11.62 -10.85 -9.52
N ALA A 164 12.38 -11.32 -10.52
CA ALA A 164 13.63 -12.02 -10.28
C ALA A 164 14.63 -11.13 -9.55
N SER A 165 14.74 -9.84 -9.88
CA SER A 165 15.58 -8.87 -9.15
C SER A 165 15.20 -8.80 -7.67
N ILE A 166 13.91 -8.59 -7.37
CA ILE A 166 13.42 -8.49 -5.99
C ILE A 166 13.64 -9.79 -5.23
N ALA A 167 13.38 -10.95 -5.85
CA ALA A 167 13.57 -12.26 -5.23
C ALA A 167 15.05 -12.55 -4.93
N ILE A 168 15.95 -12.18 -5.85
CA ILE A 168 17.41 -12.25 -5.62
C ILE A 168 17.75 -11.33 -4.46
N ALA A 169 17.39 -10.05 -4.50
CA ALA A 169 17.71 -9.08 -3.45
C ALA A 169 17.20 -9.50 -2.06
N ALA A 170 16.01 -10.10 -1.98
CA ALA A 170 15.42 -10.56 -0.73
C ALA A 170 16.09 -11.82 -0.16
N SER A 171 16.59 -12.71 -1.02
CA SER A 171 17.32 -13.92 -0.61
C SER A 171 18.83 -13.66 -0.40
N ALA A 172 19.34 -12.56 -0.95
CA ALA A 172 20.73 -12.15 -1.03
C ALA A 172 21.28 -11.42 0.21
N GLY A 173 20.69 -11.59 1.40
CA GLY A 173 21.23 -11.00 2.63
C GLY A 173 22.67 -11.44 3.01
N GLY A 174 23.38 -12.19 2.15
CA GLY A 174 24.77 -12.65 2.30
C GLY A 174 25.49 -12.91 0.96
N GLU A 175 26.75 -13.39 1.05
CA GLU A 175 27.73 -13.56 -0.04
C GLU A 175 27.22 -14.32 -1.28
N ALA A 176 26.21 -15.19 -1.16
CA ALA A 176 25.64 -15.94 -2.28
C ALA A 176 24.84 -15.06 -3.26
N GLY A 177 24.18 -14.01 -2.77
CA GLY A 177 23.48 -13.05 -3.63
C GLY A 177 24.41 -12.18 -4.45
N MET A 178 25.60 -11.92 -3.92
CA MET A 178 26.67 -11.15 -4.56
C MET A 178 27.17 -11.81 -5.85
N ALA A 179 27.35 -13.13 -5.83
CA ALA A 179 27.78 -13.89 -7.01
C ALA A 179 26.72 -13.89 -8.11
N ALA A 180 25.43 -13.85 -7.76
CA ALA A 180 24.34 -13.84 -8.73
C ALA A 180 24.24 -12.52 -9.50
N LEU A 181 24.42 -11.37 -8.83
CA LEU A 181 24.34 -10.04 -9.45
C LEU A 181 25.53 -9.74 -10.38
N ALA A 182 26.69 -10.35 -10.16
CA ALA A 182 27.88 -10.18 -11.00
C ALA A 182 27.85 -11.00 -12.31
N THR A 183 26.78 -11.77 -12.57
CA THR A 183 26.64 -12.56 -13.80
C THR A 183 26.21 -11.70 -15.00
N THR A 184 26.66 -12.05 -16.20
CA THR A 184 26.25 -11.39 -17.46
C THR A 184 24.72 -11.38 -17.65
N GLN A 185 24.05 -12.43 -17.15
CA GLN A 185 22.59 -12.52 -17.19
C GLN A 185 21.92 -11.46 -16.32
N ALA A 186 22.41 -11.23 -15.09
CA ALA A 186 21.89 -10.20 -14.21
C ALA A 186 22.12 -8.78 -14.76
N ALA A 187 23.28 -8.52 -15.37
CA ALA A 187 23.55 -7.23 -16.02
C ALA A 187 22.59 -6.95 -17.20
N SER A 188 22.19 -7.98 -17.95
CA SER A 188 21.20 -7.81 -19.02
C SER A 188 19.81 -7.50 -18.49
N ILE A 189 19.41 -8.12 -17.37
CA ILE A 189 18.15 -7.86 -16.67
C ILE A 189 18.13 -6.41 -16.15
N ASP A 190 19.19 -5.98 -15.47
CA ASP A 190 19.33 -4.60 -14.98
C ASP A 190 19.15 -3.57 -16.10
N SER A 191 19.81 -3.78 -17.25
CA SER A 191 19.72 -2.85 -18.38
C SER A 191 18.31 -2.69 -18.95
N GLN A 192 17.46 -3.73 -18.82
CA GLN A 192 16.08 -3.72 -19.32
C GLN A 192 15.12 -3.02 -18.36
N LEU A 193 15.42 -2.98 -17.06
CA LEU A 193 14.57 -2.39 -16.03
C LEU A 193 14.80 -0.89 -15.83
N ARG A 194 15.91 -0.35 -16.36
CA ARG A 194 16.27 1.07 -16.24
C ARG A 194 15.31 1.98 -16.98
N PHE A 195 14.80 3.00 -16.29
CA PHE A 195 14.08 4.07 -16.95
C PHE A 195 15.01 4.99 -17.74
N SER A 196 14.48 5.59 -18.81
CA SER A 196 15.25 6.55 -19.61
C SER A 196 15.54 7.84 -18.81
N ARG A 197 16.63 8.53 -19.13
CA ARG A 197 16.97 9.82 -18.49
C ARG A 197 15.83 10.85 -18.58
N ALA A 198 15.08 10.86 -19.69
CA ALA A 198 13.94 11.74 -19.86
C ALA A 198 12.78 11.39 -18.92
N ASN A 199 12.53 10.08 -18.72
CA ASN A 199 11.50 9.61 -17.78
C ASN A 199 11.86 10.01 -16.34
N GLU A 200 13.12 9.85 -15.94
CA GLU A 200 13.58 10.23 -14.60
C GLU A 200 13.45 11.74 -14.36
N GLN A 201 13.83 12.59 -15.33
CA GLN A 201 13.65 14.04 -15.22
C GLN A 201 12.18 14.47 -15.16
N GLU A 202 11.32 13.80 -15.94
CA GLU A 202 9.87 14.01 -15.90
C GLU A 202 9.28 13.60 -14.54
N ALA A 203 9.68 12.43 -14.02
CA ALA A 203 9.26 11.94 -12.71
C ALA A 203 9.75 12.84 -11.57
N ASP A 204 10.99 13.30 -11.59
CA ASP A 204 11.54 14.23 -10.60
C ASP A 204 10.71 15.52 -10.52
N ARG A 205 10.37 16.08 -11.69
CA ARG A 205 9.59 17.32 -11.79
C ARG A 205 8.17 17.14 -11.25
N ILE A 206 7.48 16.09 -11.68
CA ILE A 206 6.07 15.83 -11.32
C ILE A 206 5.95 15.35 -9.86
N GLY A 207 6.89 14.54 -9.39
CA GLY A 207 6.98 14.12 -8.01
C GLY A 207 7.18 15.31 -7.08
N MET A 208 8.06 16.25 -7.42
CA MET A 208 8.21 17.50 -6.66
C MET A 208 6.92 18.34 -6.63
N GLN A 209 6.23 18.47 -7.77
CA GLN A 209 4.94 19.16 -7.82
C GLN A 209 3.89 18.49 -6.91
N THR A 210 3.92 17.16 -6.83
CA THR A 210 3.08 16.37 -5.94
C THR A 210 3.41 16.63 -4.47
N LEU A 211 4.69 16.69 -4.09
CA LEU A 211 5.11 17.08 -2.73
C LEU A 211 4.58 18.47 -2.35
N VAL A 212 4.76 19.45 -3.24
CA VAL A 212 4.30 20.82 -3.01
C VAL A 212 2.78 20.86 -2.82
N ARG A 213 2.01 20.17 -3.68
CA ARG A 213 0.54 20.06 -3.56
C ARG A 213 0.11 19.36 -2.27
N ALA A 214 0.89 18.38 -1.79
CA ALA A 214 0.65 17.68 -0.53
C ALA A 214 1.07 18.47 0.72
N GLY A 215 1.65 19.66 0.55
CA GLY A 215 2.16 20.50 1.64
C GLY A 215 3.42 19.93 2.29
N MET A 216 4.25 19.22 1.54
CA MET A 216 5.52 18.61 1.98
C MET A 216 6.72 19.39 1.48
N ASN A 217 7.89 19.11 2.05
CA ASN A 217 9.11 19.82 1.71
C ASN A 217 9.55 19.51 0.25
N PRO A 218 9.61 20.51 -0.66
CA PRO A 218 10.03 20.30 -2.05
C PRO A 218 11.49 19.87 -2.20
N ALA A 219 12.34 20.17 -1.21
CA ALA A 219 13.74 19.78 -1.20
C ALA A 219 13.98 18.31 -0.83
N ALA A 220 12.96 17.62 -0.33
CA ALA A 220 13.09 16.27 0.22
C ALA A 220 13.52 15.22 -0.81
N MET A 221 13.13 15.40 -2.07
CA MET A 221 13.59 14.54 -3.16
C MET A 221 15.11 14.66 -3.38
N ALA A 222 15.66 15.88 -3.31
CA ALA A 222 17.10 16.10 -3.40
C ALA A 222 17.82 15.56 -2.15
N ASP A 223 17.24 15.76 -0.96
CA ASP A 223 17.77 15.21 0.29
C ASP A 223 17.87 13.68 0.26
N PHE A 224 16.87 13.02 -0.32
CA PHE A 224 16.86 11.57 -0.52
C PHE A 224 17.92 11.11 -1.52
N PHE A 225 18.05 11.77 -2.68
CA PHE A 225 19.11 11.44 -3.65
C PHE A 225 20.51 11.58 -3.05
N GLU A 226 20.74 12.59 -2.22
CA GLU A 226 21.99 12.73 -1.46
C GLU A 226 22.16 11.65 -0.39
N ALA A 227 21.07 11.20 0.25
CA ALA A 227 21.11 10.06 1.17
C ALA A 227 21.52 8.77 0.45
N LEU A 228 20.95 8.48 -0.73
CA LEU A 228 21.35 7.36 -1.59
C LEU A 228 22.81 7.47 -2.05
N GLN A 229 23.25 8.66 -2.46
CA GLN A 229 24.64 8.85 -2.88
C GLN A 229 25.62 8.64 -1.73
N ARG A 230 25.24 9.06 -0.51
CA ARG A 230 26.03 8.80 0.70
C ARG A 230 26.03 7.31 1.06
N SER A 231 24.90 6.61 0.96
CA SER A 231 24.85 5.17 1.27
C SER A 231 25.78 4.35 0.37
N MET A 232 25.93 4.71 -0.91
CA MET A 232 26.90 4.06 -1.80
C MET A 232 28.34 4.10 -1.26
N ARG A 233 28.73 5.17 -0.55
CA ARG A 233 30.08 5.29 0.03
C ARG A 233 30.32 4.31 1.18
N TYR A 234 29.25 3.86 1.86
CA TYR A 234 29.31 2.95 3.00
C TYR A 234 29.09 1.49 2.61
N TYR A 235 28.33 1.21 1.56
CA TYR A 235 27.99 -0.14 1.10
C TYR A 235 28.97 -0.73 0.06
N GLY A 236 30.00 0.02 -0.36
CA GLY A 236 31.02 -0.44 -1.31
C GLY A 236 30.50 -0.50 -2.76
N ASP A 237 30.92 -1.50 -3.53
CA ASP A 237 30.66 -1.60 -4.98
C ASP A 237 29.20 -1.93 -5.35
N LEU A 238 28.30 -2.19 -4.39
CA LEU A 238 26.89 -2.47 -4.69
C LEU A 238 26.00 -1.25 -4.46
N PRO A 239 25.44 -0.68 -5.53
CA PRO A 239 24.47 0.38 -5.38
C PRO A 239 23.17 -0.16 -4.75
N PRO A 240 22.44 0.65 -3.96
CA PRO A 240 21.09 0.34 -3.54
C PRO A 240 20.22 -0.14 -4.72
N GLU A 241 19.33 -1.11 -4.49
CA GLU A 241 18.48 -1.69 -5.54
C GLU A 241 17.67 -0.62 -6.29
N PHE A 242 17.22 0.43 -5.59
CA PHE A 242 16.57 1.59 -6.21
C PHE A 242 17.38 2.21 -7.36
N LEU A 243 18.71 2.24 -7.28
CA LEU A 243 19.59 2.82 -8.31
C LEU A 243 19.77 1.92 -9.53
N LEU A 244 19.37 0.65 -9.43
CA LEU A 244 19.35 -0.27 -10.58
C LEU A 244 18.28 0.17 -11.57
N THR A 245 17.10 0.58 -11.10
CA THR A 245 16.02 1.10 -11.94
C THR A 245 16.06 2.61 -12.13
N HIS A 246 16.48 3.36 -11.09
CA HIS A 246 16.51 4.83 -11.05
C HIS A 246 17.93 5.38 -10.81
N PRO A 247 18.82 5.39 -11.82
CA PRO A 247 20.16 5.93 -11.65
C PRO A 247 20.14 7.41 -11.23
N VAL A 248 20.71 7.70 -10.07
CA VAL A 248 20.87 9.05 -9.53
C VAL A 248 22.21 9.63 -9.99
N THR A 249 22.17 10.81 -10.62
CA THR A 249 23.36 11.54 -11.10
C THR A 249 23.49 12.87 -10.37
N GLU A 250 24.70 13.44 -10.33
CA GLU A 250 24.92 14.80 -9.78
C GLU A 250 24.07 15.86 -10.48
N SER A 251 23.83 15.68 -11.79
CA SER A 251 22.94 16.57 -12.55
C SER A 251 21.49 16.52 -12.04
N ARG A 252 20.95 15.34 -11.71
CA ARG A 252 19.60 15.21 -11.14
C ARG A 252 19.50 15.84 -9.75
N ILE A 253 20.51 15.64 -8.90
CA ILE A 253 20.56 16.28 -7.57
C ILE A 253 20.55 17.80 -7.71
N THR A 254 21.41 18.33 -8.57
CA THR A 254 21.53 19.78 -8.80
C THR A 254 20.23 20.37 -9.37
N ASP A 255 19.62 19.67 -10.33
CA ASP A 255 18.37 20.07 -10.97
C ASP A 255 17.18 20.02 -10.00
N ALA A 256 17.11 18.99 -9.14
CA ALA A 256 16.14 18.91 -8.05
C ALA A 256 16.32 20.04 -7.03
N ARG A 257 17.55 20.35 -6.59
CA ARG A 257 17.82 21.49 -5.69
C ARG A 257 17.41 22.82 -6.33
N ALA A 258 17.77 23.04 -7.58
CA ALA A 258 17.44 24.26 -8.32
C ALA A 258 15.93 24.45 -8.43
N ARG A 259 15.17 23.40 -8.77
CA ARG A 259 13.69 23.46 -8.79
C ARG A 259 13.09 23.67 -7.41
N ALA A 260 13.59 22.96 -6.39
CA ALA A 260 13.07 23.10 -5.03
C ALA A 260 13.17 24.55 -4.53
N SER A 261 14.25 25.26 -4.86
CA SER A 261 14.46 26.68 -4.50
C SER A 261 13.45 27.65 -5.14
N GLN A 262 12.65 27.21 -6.11
CA GLN A 262 11.60 28.03 -6.73
C GLN A 262 10.31 28.02 -5.90
N TYR A 263 10.21 27.12 -4.92
CA TYR A 263 9.09 27.02 -4.00
C TYR A 263 9.45 27.65 -2.65
N PRO A 264 8.46 28.14 -1.88
CA PRO A 264 8.69 28.58 -0.51
C PRO A 264 9.27 27.46 0.35
N ASP A 265 10.12 27.82 1.31
CA ASP A 265 10.59 26.88 2.32
C ASP A 265 9.41 26.42 3.17
N THR A 266 9.04 25.14 3.03
CA THR A 266 8.04 24.48 3.86
C THR A 266 8.76 23.77 5.02
N PRO A 267 8.40 24.03 6.29
CA PRO A 267 8.92 23.25 7.41
C PRO A 267 8.68 21.77 7.21
N SER A 268 9.63 20.93 7.61
CA SER A 268 9.51 19.47 7.45
C SER A 268 8.22 18.95 8.10
N SER A 269 7.54 18.02 7.41
CA SER A 269 6.32 17.39 7.92
C SER A 269 6.58 16.24 8.89
N ASP A 270 7.77 16.20 9.53
CA ASP A 270 8.17 15.13 10.44
C ASP A 270 7.15 14.86 11.53
N SER A 271 6.48 13.72 11.39
CA SER A 271 5.41 13.30 12.26
C SER A 271 5.95 12.39 13.37
N LEU A 272 5.33 12.44 14.55
CA LEU A 272 5.63 11.43 15.58
C LEU A 272 5.35 10.02 15.05
N GLU A 273 4.30 9.82 14.24
CA GLU A 273 4.00 8.49 13.67
C GLU A 273 5.15 7.97 12.79
N PHE A 274 5.76 8.80 11.95
CA PHE A 274 6.96 8.43 11.19
C PHE A 274 8.05 7.85 12.09
N HIS A 275 8.39 8.58 13.18
CA HIS A 275 9.43 8.12 14.09
C HIS A 275 9.04 6.84 14.84
N LEU A 276 7.77 6.68 15.24
CA LEU A 276 7.31 5.44 15.87
C LEU A 276 7.42 4.25 14.90
N MET A 277 6.96 4.40 13.66
CA MET A 277 7.01 3.33 12.66
C MET A 277 8.45 2.99 12.28
N LYS A 278 9.31 4.00 12.14
CA LYS A 278 10.75 3.81 11.95
C LYS A 278 11.36 3.03 13.12
N THR A 279 11.12 3.43 14.36
CA THR A 279 11.63 2.73 15.55
C THR A 279 11.10 1.30 15.65
N ARG A 280 9.83 1.06 15.29
CA ARG A 280 9.25 -0.29 15.23
C ARG A 280 10.01 -1.18 14.23
N LEU A 281 10.32 -0.65 13.04
CA LEU A 281 11.15 -1.37 12.08
C LEU A 281 12.60 -1.55 12.55
N GLU A 282 13.20 -0.55 13.22
CA GLU A 282 14.56 -0.68 13.75
C GLU A 282 14.68 -1.84 14.75
N VAL A 283 13.66 -2.03 15.58
CA VAL A 283 13.58 -3.18 16.48
C VAL A 283 13.35 -4.47 15.68
N GLU A 284 12.53 -4.43 14.64
CA GLU A 284 12.26 -5.61 13.83
C GLU A 284 13.52 -6.10 13.07
N PHE A 285 14.29 -5.19 12.50
CA PHE A 285 15.54 -5.49 11.79
C PHE A 285 16.76 -5.62 12.71
N ALA A 286 16.61 -5.45 14.03
CA ALA A 286 17.71 -5.63 14.97
C ALA A 286 18.17 -7.10 15.00
N ARG A 287 19.46 -7.33 14.71
CA ARG A 287 20.08 -8.67 14.78
C ARG A 287 20.07 -9.24 16.20
N ASP A 288 20.26 -8.37 17.19
CA ASP A 288 20.19 -8.71 18.61
C ASP A 288 19.23 -7.75 19.32
N ALA A 289 18.02 -8.25 19.58
CA ALA A 289 16.99 -7.48 20.27
C ALA A 289 17.36 -7.18 21.73
N SER A 290 18.16 -8.03 22.40
CA SER A 290 18.60 -7.79 23.77
C SER A 290 19.63 -6.67 23.85
N ALA A 291 20.56 -6.61 22.89
CA ALA A 291 21.47 -5.47 22.73
C ALA A 291 20.69 -4.18 22.45
N LYS A 292 19.69 -4.22 21.55
CA LYS A 292 18.83 -3.06 21.26
C LYS A 292 18.07 -2.56 22.51
N ILE A 293 17.60 -3.45 23.38
CA ILE A 293 17.00 -3.07 24.68
C ILE A 293 18.01 -2.31 25.53
N ASN A 294 19.23 -2.83 25.69
CA ASN A 294 20.27 -2.18 26.50
C ASN A 294 20.61 -0.78 25.98
N ASP A 295 20.67 -0.60 24.66
CA ASP A 295 20.94 0.70 24.05
C ASP A 295 19.79 1.69 24.28
N LEU A 296 18.54 1.24 24.12
CA LEU A 296 17.35 2.05 24.37
C LEU A 296 17.21 2.44 25.86
N GLU A 297 17.51 1.53 26.80
CA GLU A 297 17.50 1.84 28.23
C GLU A 297 18.57 2.89 28.59
N LYS A 298 19.75 2.82 27.98
CA LYS A 298 20.79 3.86 28.15
C LYS A 298 20.33 5.20 27.58
N GLN A 299 19.70 5.20 26.40
CA GLN A 299 19.17 6.43 25.79
C GLN A 299 18.10 7.07 26.68
N LYS A 300 17.20 6.26 27.24
CA LYS A 300 16.15 6.69 28.18
C LYS A 300 16.71 7.39 29.42
N GLN A 301 17.86 6.94 29.92
CA GLN A 301 18.53 7.55 31.09
C GLN A 301 19.22 8.88 30.76
N ASN A 302 19.73 9.03 29.54
CA ASN A 302 20.61 10.13 29.15
C ASN A 302 19.90 11.30 28.44
N ALA A 303 18.66 11.12 27.95
CA ALA A 303 18.00 12.09 27.08
C ALA A 303 16.70 12.68 27.67
N SER A 304 16.54 14.00 27.59
CA SER A 304 15.26 14.70 27.83
C SER A 304 14.39 14.81 26.57
N SER A 305 15.01 14.83 25.38
CA SER A 305 14.34 14.87 24.08
C SER A 305 14.21 13.45 23.50
N PHE A 306 13.08 13.12 22.88
CA PHE A 306 12.76 11.80 22.27
C PHE A 306 12.37 10.65 23.21
N LEU A 307 12.13 10.91 24.50
CA LEU A 307 11.74 9.88 25.48
C LEU A 307 10.52 9.03 25.04
N GLU A 308 9.52 9.65 24.39
CA GLU A 308 8.32 8.95 23.90
C GLU A 308 8.63 7.91 22.81
N ILE A 309 9.57 8.23 21.90
CA ILE A 309 9.99 7.32 20.83
C ILE A 309 10.87 6.20 21.40
N THR A 310 11.78 6.52 22.31
CA THR A 310 12.63 5.53 23.00
C THR A 310 11.79 4.55 23.82
N GLU A 311 10.81 5.03 24.58
CA GLU A 311 9.90 4.17 25.36
C GLU A 311 9.07 3.25 24.46
N TYR A 312 8.62 3.76 23.31
CA TYR A 312 7.90 2.96 22.32
C TYR A 312 8.81 1.86 21.72
N GLY A 313 10.06 2.20 21.42
CA GLY A 313 11.08 1.24 21.01
C GLY A 313 11.32 0.16 22.06
N LEU A 314 11.38 0.53 23.34
CA LEU A 314 11.50 -0.44 24.45
C LEU A 314 10.30 -1.39 24.48
N SER A 315 9.08 -0.85 24.38
CA SER A 315 7.86 -1.67 24.30
C SER A 315 7.94 -2.69 23.15
N CYS A 316 8.36 -2.26 21.96
CA CYS A 316 8.50 -3.15 20.80
C CYS A 316 9.59 -4.21 21.04
N ALA A 317 10.73 -3.83 21.62
CA ALA A 317 11.85 -4.74 21.84
C ALA A 317 11.55 -5.77 22.96
N TYR A 318 10.84 -5.34 24.02
CA TYR A 318 10.33 -6.23 25.05
C TYR A 318 9.29 -7.21 24.49
N LEU A 319 8.39 -6.75 23.61
CA LEU A 319 7.46 -7.63 22.91
C LEU A 319 8.18 -8.68 22.04
N LYS A 320 9.21 -8.26 21.29
CA LYS A 320 10.03 -9.13 20.43
C LYS A 320 10.78 -10.19 21.25
N THR A 321 11.26 -9.84 22.44
CA THR A 321 11.96 -10.74 23.37
C THR A 321 11.03 -11.47 24.36
N ASN A 322 9.71 -11.39 24.17
CA ASN A 322 8.69 -12.03 25.01
C ASN A 322 8.70 -11.59 26.49
N GLN A 323 9.24 -10.41 26.80
CA GLN A 323 9.18 -9.78 28.13
C GLN A 323 7.89 -8.96 28.26
N LEU A 324 6.74 -9.65 28.23
CA LEU A 324 5.43 -9.03 28.02
C LEU A 324 5.02 -8.03 29.11
N ASP A 325 5.36 -8.30 30.39
CA ASP A 325 5.04 -7.37 31.48
C ASP A 325 5.79 -6.04 31.34
N LYS A 326 7.07 -6.08 30.94
CA LYS A 326 7.86 -4.87 30.67
C LYS A 326 7.37 -4.12 29.43
N ALA A 327 6.93 -4.86 28.40
CA ALA A 327 6.33 -4.27 27.22
C ALA A 327 5.03 -3.50 27.60
N LEU A 328 4.17 -4.11 28.43
CA LEU A 328 2.97 -3.47 28.95
C LEU A 328 3.28 -2.24 29.80
N GLU A 329 4.26 -2.34 30.70
CA GLU A 329 4.67 -1.20 31.52
C GLU A 329 5.16 -0.02 30.64
N SER A 330 5.94 -0.31 29.61
CA SER A 330 6.48 0.70 28.69
C SER A 330 5.36 1.38 27.89
N ILE A 331 4.43 0.60 27.31
CA ILE A 331 3.32 1.16 26.51
C ILE A 331 2.27 1.88 27.37
N ASP A 332 2.09 1.46 28.62
CA ASP A 332 1.15 2.11 29.55
C ASP A 332 1.59 3.53 29.92
N ARG A 333 2.89 3.73 30.17
CA ARG A 333 3.46 5.08 30.38
C ARG A 333 3.23 6.03 29.19
N LEU A 334 3.16 5.47 27.97
CA LEU A 334 2.86 6.25 26.77
C LEU A 334 1.37 6.58 26.67
N LEU A 335 0.50 5.62 26.97
CA LEU A 335 -0.95 5.82 27.01
C LEU A 335 -1.39 6.78 28.12
N ASP A 336 -0.68 6.84 29.25
CA ASP A 336 -0.94 7.85 30.29
C ASP A 336 -0.80 9.28 29.76
N LYS A 337 0.10 9.50 28.79
CA LYS A 337 0.32 10.80 28.15
C LYS A 337 -0.59 11.02 26.94
N ARG A 338 -0.83 9.96 26.15
CA ARG A 338 -1.63 10.01 24.92
C ARG A 338 -2.61 8.83 24.87
N PRO A 339 -3.72 8.88 25.63
CA PRO A 339 -4.60 7.72 25.82
C PRO A 339 -5.32 7.24 24.56
N ASN A 340 -5.49 8.10 23.57
CA ASN A 340 -6.24 7.80 22.35
C ASN A 340 -5.35 7.60 21.11
N ARG A 341 -4.03 7.51 21.26
CA ARG A 341 -3.13 7.32 20.12
C ARG A 341 -3.22 5.88 19.60
N ILE A 342 -3.63 5.75 18.33
CA ILE A 342 -3.92 4.46 17.69
C ILE A 342 -2.70 3.52 17.72
N SER A 343 -1.50 4.03 17.40
CA SER A 343 -0.27 3.23 17.42
C SER A 343 0.03 2.64 18.81
N TYR A 344 -0.33 3.34 19.89
CA TYR A 344 -0.15 2.84 21.25
C TYR A 344 -1.24 1.85 21.65
N LEU A 345 -2.50 2.13 21.32
CA LEU A 345 -3.62 1.22 21.56
C LEU A 345 -3.44 -0.11 20.83
N ALA A 346 -3.08 -0.07 19.55
CA ALA A 346 -2.82 -1.26 18.75
C ALA A 346 -1.62 -2.06 19.28
N SER A 347 -0.51 -1.39 19.62
CA SER A 347 0.65 -2.08 20.20
C SER A 347 0.34 -2.72 21.56
N LYS A 348 -0.41 -2.03 22.42
CA LYS A 348 -0.85 -2.61 23.70
C LYS A 348 -1.76 -3.81 23.48
N ALA A 349 -2.70 -3.74 22.54
CA ALA A 349 -3.56 -4.86 22.18
C ALA A 349 -2.77 -6.07 21.67
N GLU A 350 -1.76 -5.85 20.82
CA GLU A 350 -0.84 -6.89 20.36
C GLU A 350 -0.12 -7.58 21.53
N ILE A 351 0.41 -6.78 22.47
CA ILE A 351 1.08 -7.31 23.68
C ILE A 351 0.09 -8.09 24.55
N LEU A 352 -1.12 -7.58 24.78
CA LEU A 352 -2.16 -8.24 25.57
C LEU A 352 -2.60 -9.57 24.94
N ASN A 353 -2.78 -9.61 23.61
CA ASN A 353 -3.09 -10.85 22.90
C ASN A 353 -1.97 -11.87 23.09
N LYS A 354 -0.70 -11.46 22.89
CA LYS A 354 0.45 -12.36 23.10
C LYS A 354 0.57 -12.84 24.56
N ALA A 355 0.15 -12.02 25.52
CA ALA A 355 0.12 -12.35 26.95
C ALA A 355 -1.07 -13.23 27.36
N GLY A 356 -1.98 -13.57 26.44
CA GLY A 356 -3.21 -14.31 26.77
C GLY A 356 -4.27 -13.49 27.50
N ARG A 357 -4.11 -12.17 27.60
CA ARG A 357 -4.99 -11.23 28.30
C ARG A 357 -6.11 -10.72 27.38
N TYR A 358 -6.78 -11.64 26.69
CA TYR A 358 -7.70 -11.33 25.58
C TYR A 358 -8.87 -10.42 25.98
N LYS A 359 -9.45 -10.62 27.17
CA LYS A 359 -10.56 -9.78 27.67
C LYS A 359 -10.17 -8.31 27.84
N GLU A 360 -8.93 -8.07 28.27
CA GLU A 360 -8.41 -6.72 28.41
C GLU A 360 -8.12 -6.10 27.04
N ALA A 361 -7.58 -6.89 26.10
CA ALA A 361 -7.41 -6.46 24.72
C ALA A 361 -8.74 -6.07 24.07
N ILE A 362 -9.78 -6.91 24.22
CA ILE A 362 -11.14 -6.65 23.74
C ILE A 362 -11.67 -5.32 24.30
N SER A 363 -11.64 -5.13 25.63
CA SER A 363 -12.11 -3.89 26.27
C SER A 363 -11.35 -2.64 25.80
N LEU A 364 -10.02 -2.76 25.60
CA LEU A 364 -9.20 -1.69 25.05
C LEU A 364 -9.58 -1.34 23.61
N LEU A 365 -9.77 -2.35 22.77
CA LEU A 365 -10.02 -2.20 21.34
C LEU A 365 -11.44 -1.76 21.03
N GLU A 366 -12.44 -2.18 21.82
CA GLU A 366 -13.80 -1.66 21.74
C GLU A 366 -13.81 -0.14 21.99
N LYS A 367 -13.09 0.32 23.01
CA LYS A 367 -12.93 1.76 23.27
C LYS A 367 -12.20 2.45 22.13
N GLY A 368 -11.09 1.89 21.65
CA GLY A 368 -10.32 2.46 20.54
C GLY A 368 -11.14 2.61 19.26
N LEU A 369 -11.90 1.57 18.89
CA LEU A 369 -12.77 1.57 17.71
C LEU A 369 -14.01 2.46 17.87
N ALA A 370 -14.46 2.75 19.09
CA ALA A 370 -15.51 3.73 19.31
C ALA A 370 -15.06 5.16 18.91
N PHE A 371 -13.78 5.49 19.09
CA PHE A 371 -13.21 6.78 18.67
C PHE A 371 -12.68 6.76 17.23
N SER A 372 -12.23 5.61 16.74
CA SER A 372 -11.72 5.44 15.37
C SER A 372 -12.41 4.27 14.66
N PRO A 373 -13.68 4.43 14.27
CA PRO A 373 -14.45 3.37 13.63
C PRO A 373 -13.78 2.90 12.34
N GLY A 374 -13.69 1.58 12.16
CA GLY A 374 -13.12 0.99 10.95
C GLY A 374 -11.60 1.09 10.84
N ASN A 375 -10.88 1.60 11.85
CA ASN A 375 -9.42 1.57 11.83
C ASN A 375 -8.89 0.14 11.67
N TYR A 376 -8.03 -0.08 10.66
CA TYR A 376 -7.59 -1.41 10.27
C TYR A 376 -6.73 -2.07 11.34
N ALA A 377 -5.67 -1.42 11.82
CA ALA A 377 -4.80 -2.00 12.85
C ALA A 377 -5.56 -2.40 14.13
N LEU A 378 -6.46 -1.54 14.62
CA LEU A 378 -7.31 -1.89 15.78
C LEU A 378 -8.26 -3.06 15.46
N SER A 379 -8.86 -3.08 14.27
CA SER A 379 -9.80 -4.14 13.87
C SER A 379 -9.12 -5.51 13.74
N VAL A 380 -7.90 -5.55 13.20
CA VAL A 380 -7.11 -6.78 13.05
C VAL A 380 -6.76 -7.37 14.42
N HIS A 381 -6.24 -6.56 15.34
CA HIS A 381 -5.95 -7.02 16.69
C HIS A 381 -7.22 -7.37 17.47
N TYR A 382 -8.35 -6.73 17.17
CA TYR A 382 -9.61 -7.01 17.84
C TYR A 382 -10.19 -8.35 17.41
N ALA A 383 -10.19 -8.62 16.12
CA ALA A 383 -10.61 -9.91 15.59
C ALA A 383 -9.73 -11.06 16.10
N ASP A 384 -8.42 -10.85 16.21
CA ASP A 384 -7.50 -11.81 16.82
C ASP A 384 -7.86 -12.07 18.30
N ALA A 385 -8.04 -11.01 19.08
CA ALA A 385 -8.44 -11.12 20.49
C ALA A 385 -9.76 -11.88 20.67
N LEU A 386 -10.78 -11.57 19.84
CA LEU A 386 -12.07 -12.24 19.83
C LEU A 386 -11.95 -13.73 19.46
N THR A 387 -11.17 -14.04 18.42
CA THR A 387 -10.93 -15.42 17.98
C THR A 387 -10.26 -16.24 19.09
N LEU A 388 -9.25 -15.68 19.76
CA LEU A 388 -8.53 -16.31 20.86
C LEU A 388 -9.38 -16.40 22.15
N ASN A 389 -10.29 -15.45 22.37
CA ASN A 389 -11.26 -15.46 23.48
C ASN A 389 -12.48 -16.38 23.24
N LYS A 390 -12.47 -17.20 22.17
CA LYS A 390 -13.56 -18.11 21.78
C LYS A 390 -14.86 -17.39 21.37
N GLU A 391 -14.73 -16.21 20.77
CA GLU A 391 -15.83 -15.45 20.15
C GLU A 391 -15.64 -15.29 18.63
N PRO A 392 -15.44 -16.39 17.87
CA PRO A 392 -15.02 -16.32 16.47
C PRO A 392 -16.07 -15.70 15.53
N ASP A 393 -17.37 -15.84 15.81
CA ASP A 393 -18.42 -15.22 14.99
C ASP A 393 -18.35 -13.69 15.01
N LYS A 394 -18.02 -13.10 16.17
CA LYS A 394 -17.78 -11.66 16.27
C LYS A 394 -16.54 -11.26 15.49
N ALA A 395 -15.45 -12.03 15.59
CA ALA A 395 -14.22 -11.78 14.85
C ALA A 395 -14.46 -11.75 13.33
N VAL A 396 -15.22 -12.72 12.81
CA VAL A 396 -15.62 -12.76 11.40
C VAL A 396 -16.34 -11.48 10.99
N ASN A 397 -17.29 -10.99 11.79
CA ASN A 397 -18.02 -9.76 11.47
C ASN A 397 -17.10 -8.53 11.38
N ILE A 398 -16.15 -8.40 12.31
CA ILE A 398 -15.15 -7.32 12.31
C ILE A 398 -14.28 -7.39 11.04
N LEU A 399 -13.77 -8.57 10.70
CA LEU A 399 -12.90 -8.75 9.53
C LEU A 399 -13.65 -8.57 8.20
N ARG A 400 -14.91 -9.03 8.10
CA ARG A 400 -15.73 -8.83 6.90
C ARG A 400 -16.05 -7.35 6.65
N ASN A 401 -16.19 -6.56 7.71
CA ASN A 401 -16.34 -5.11 7.56
C ASN A 401 -15.09 -4.49 6.92
N GLN A 402 -13.89 -4.93 7.31
CA GLN A 402 -12.63 -4.46 6.70
C GLN A 402 -12.53 -4.83 5.21
N LEU A 403 -12.96 -6.04 4.84
CA LEU A 403 -12.92 -6.50 3.44
C LEU A 403 -13.73 -5.62 2.47
N THR A 404 -14.73 -4.88 2.94
CA THR A 404 -15.53 -3.98 2.07
C THR A 404 -14.69 -2.95 1.32
N THR A 405 -13.50 -2.62 1.84
CA THR A 405 -12.56 -1.64 1.25
C THR A 405 -11.18 -2.23 0.98
N GLN A 406 -10.95 -3.49 1.36
CA GLN A 406 -9.61 -4.11 1.42
C GLN A 406 -9.62 -5.59 1.01
N GLU A 407 -10.49 -5.95 0.06
CA GLU A 407 -10.64 -7.34 -0.41
C GLU A 407 -9.37 -7.95 -0.99
N THR A 408 -8.43 -7.12 -1.43
CA THR A 408 -7.16 -7.53 -2.02
C THR A 408 -6.08 -7.84 -0.98
N ARG A 409 -6.36 -7.68 0.33
CA ARG A 409 -5.42 -7.96 1.42
C ARG A 409 -5.45 -9.43 1.84
N PRO A 410 -4.38 -10.21 1.59
CA PRO A 410 -4.38 -11.64 1.90
C PRO A 410 -4.54 -11.95 3.39
N LEU A 411 -3.93 -11.13 4.27
CA LEU A 411 -3.93 -11.38 5.72
C LEU A 411 -5.35 -11.39 6.30
N LEU A 412 -6.25 -10.52 5.80
CA LEU A 412 -7.65 -10.51 6.25
C LEU A 412 -8.34 -11.85 5.92
N TRP A 413 -8.12 -12.38 4.71
CA TRP A 413 -8.67 -13.68 4.33
C TRP A 413 -8.10 -14.84 5.15
N PHE A 414 -6.81 -14.78 5.50
CA PHE A 414 -6.20 -15.75 6.41
C PHE A 414 -6.88 -15.73 7.78
N GLN A 415 -7.01 -14.56 8.41
CA GLN A 415 -7.65 -14.42 9.72
C GLN A 415 -9.12 -14.81 9.69
N ILE A 416 -9.84 -14.49 8.61
CA ILE A 416 -11.23 -14.92 8.41
C ILE A 416 -11.32 -16.44 8.33
N ALA A 417 -10.40 -17.10 7.60
CA ALA A 417 -10.36 -18.56 7.54
C ALA A 417 -10.10 -19.18 8.91
N GLU A 418 -9.20 -18.61 9.72
CA GLU A 418 -8.95 -19.07 11.09
C GLU A 418 -10.18 -18.91 11.97
N ALA A 419 -10.81 -17.73 11.95
CA ALA A 419 -12.02 -17.45 12.70
C ALA A 419 -13.17 -18.39 12.29
N TYR A 420 -13.42 -18.59 10.99
CA TYR A 420 -14.42 -19.57 10.53
C TYR A 420 -14.10 -20.99 10.98
N GLY A 421 -12.82 -21.36 11.01
CA GLY A 421 -12.38 -22.67 11.52
C GLY A 421 -12.74 -22.86 12.98
N LYS A 422 -12.54 -21.83 13.81
CA LYS A 422 -12.93 -21.83 15.23
C LYS A 422 -14.45 -21.78 15.44
N ALA A 423 -15.19 -21.16 14.52
CA ALA A 423 -16.66 -21.15 14.52
C ALA A 423 -17.27 -22.47 13.99
N GLY A 424 -16.47 -23.38 13.42
CA GLY A 424 -16.97 -24.60 12.79
C GLY A 424 -17.61 -24.39 11.41
N ASN A 425 -17.49 -23.19 10.82
CA ASN A 425 -18.04 -22.87 9.50
C ASN A 425 -17.10 -23.37 8.39
N ARG A 426 -17.21 -24.66 8.04
CA ARG A 426 -16.36 -25.30 7.02
C ARG A 426 -16.46 -24.65 5.65
N LEU A 427 -17.66 -24.25 5.23
CA LEU A 427 -17.88 -23.58 3.95
C LEU A 427 -17.10 -22.26 3.88
N GLY A 428 -17.24 -21.43 4.93
CA GLY A 428 -16.52 -20.17 5.06
C GLY A 428 -15.00 -20.33 5.07
N VAL A 429 -14.47 -21.39 5.72
CA VAL A 429 -13.03 -21.71 5.69
C VAL A 429 -12.54 -21.91 4.27
N TYR A 430 -13.23 -22.74 3.47
CA TYR A 430 -12.81 -23.02 2.10
C TYR A 430 -12.87 -21.77 1.22
N GLN A 431 -13.93 -20.97 1.34
CA GLN A 431 -14.05 -19.71 0.59
C GLN A 431 -12.94 -18.73 0.95
N ALA A 432 -12.67 -18.52 2.24
CA ALA A 432 -11.64 -17.58 2.68
C ALA A 432 -10.22 -18.06 2.32
N LYS A 433 -9.95 -19.37 2.43
CA LYS A 433 -8.66 -19.94 1.97
C LYS A 433 -8.47 -19.83 0.47
N ALA A 434 -9.54 -19.94 -0.32
CA ALA A 434 -9.45 -19.76 -1.76
C ALA A 434 -8.94 -18.35 -2.09
N GLU A 435 -9.54 -17.31 -1.51
CA GLU A 435 -9.12 -15.93 -1.71
C GLU A 435 -7.69 -15.69 -1.24
N TYR A 436 -7.33 -16.21 -0.06
CA TYR A 436 -5.95 -16.16 0.43
C TYR A 436 -4.96 -16.77 -0.57
N PHE A 437 -5.20 -18.00 -1.02
CA PHE A 437 -4.29 -18.67 -1.97
C PHE A 437 -4.24 -17.96 -3.31
N PHE A 438 -5.38 -17.45 -3.79
CA PHE A 438 -5.43 -16.71 -5.03
C PHE A 438 -4.60 -15.44 -4.96
N LEU A 439 -4.74 -14.64 -3.91
CA LEU A 439 -3.98 -13.41 -3.73
C LEU A 439 -2.47 -13.63 -3.52
N TYR A 440 -2.06 -14.85 -3.17
CA TYR A 440 -0.66 -15.32 -3.12
C TYR A 440 -0.22 -16.08 -4.39
N GLY A 441 -0.95 -15.96 -5.50
CA GLY A 441 -0.56 -16.58 -6.77
C GLY A 441 -0.67 -18.11 -6.82
N HIS A 442 -1.21 -18.73 -5.77
CA HIS A 442 -1.47 -20.17 -5.71
C HIS A 442 -2.85 -20.52 -6.29
N THR A 443 -3.13 -20.06 -7.51
CA THR A 443 -4.45 -20.13 -8.15
C THR A 443 -5.02 -21.55 -8.21
N GLN A 444 -4.17 -22.55 -8.48
CA GLN A 444 -4.61 -23.95 -8.49
C GLN A 444 -5.13 -24.40 -7.11
N LYS A 445 -4.38 -24.10 -6.04
CA LYS A 445 -4.81 -24.39 -4.67
C LYS A 445 -6.08 -23.63 -4.30
N ALA A 446 -6.23 -22.40 -4.79
CA ALA A 446 -7.44 -21.61 -4.57
C ALA A 446 -8.68 -22.27 -5.18
N ILE A 447 -8.59 -22.70 -6.44
CA ILE A 447 -9.65 -23.43 -7.14
C ILE A 447 -9.98 -24.74 -6.40
N GLU A 448 -8.98 -25.49 -5.94
CA GLU A 448 -9.18 -26.71 -5.15
C GLU A 448 -9.98 -26.43 -3.86
N GLN A 449 -9.71 -25.33 -3.15
CA GLN A 449 -10.52 -24.95 -1.98
C GLN A 449 -11.97 -24.70 -2.36
N LEU A 450 -12.25 -23.98 -3.46
CA LEU A 450 -13.61 -23.73 -3.92
C LEU A 450 -14.32 -25.01 -4.38
N GLN A 451 -13.59 -25.96 -4.96
CA GLN A 451 -14.14 -27.28 -5.31
C GLN A 451 -14.53 -28.07 -4.06
N TYR A 452 -13.78 -27.97 -2.95
CA TYR A 452 -14.19 -28.53 -1.66
C TYR A 452 -15.39 -27.79 -1.04
N ALA A 453 -15.59 -26.51 -1.35
CA ALA A 453 -16.72 -25.71 -0.90
C ALA A 453 -18.04 -26.09 -1.62
N LEU A 454 -18.00 -26.42 -2.91
CA LEU A 454 -19.20 -26.69 -3.73
C LEU A 454 -20.15 -27.75 -3.12
N PRO A 455 -19.68 -28.92 -2.64
CA PRO A 455 -20.55 -29.90 -2.00
C PRO A 455 -21.26 -29.39 -0.75
N LEU A 456 -20.65 -28.47 -0.01
CA LEU A 456 -21.21 -27.89 1.21
C LEU A 456 -22.25 -26.80 0.93
N ALA A 457 -22.26 -26.24 -0.28
CA ALA A 457 -23.18 -25.18 -0.70
C ALA A 457 -24.36 -25.68 -1.55
N ARG A 458 -24.49 -26.99 -1.79
CA ARG A 458 -25.45 -27.57 -2.76
C ARG A 458 -26.91 -27.18 -2.55
N GLU A 459 -27.31 -26.90 -1.32
CA GLU A 459 -28.68 -26.51 -0.98
C GLU A 459 -28.94 -25.01 -1.20
N ASP A 460 -27.89 -24.21 -1.41
CA ASP A 460 -27.96 -22.78 -1.70
C ASP A 460 -27.47 -22.50 -3.12
N PHE A 461 -28.43 -22.30 -4.03
CA PHE A 461 -28.16 -22.00 -5.43
C PHE A 461 -27.32 -20.72 -5.60
N HIS A 462 -27.58 -19.68 -4.82
CA HIS A 462 -26.87 -18.40 -4.95
C HIS A 462 -25.40 -18.54 -4.54
N VAL A 463 -25.13 -19.26 -3.45
CA VAL A 463 -23.76 -19.51 -3.01
C VAL A 463 -23.03 -20.42 -3.99
N THR A 464 -23.68 -21.46 -4.49
CA THR A 464 -23.11 -22.37 -5.48
C THR A 464 -22.74 -21.61 -6.76
N ALA A 465 -23.64 -20.79 -7.30
CA ALA A 465 -23.38 -19.98 -8.50
C ALA A 465 -22.19 -19.03 -8.31
N ARG A 466 -22.09 -18.36 -7.15
CA ARG A 466 -20.95 -17.49 -6.82
C ARG A 466 -19.62 -18.25 -6.74
N ILE A 467 -19.62 -19.45 -6.14
CA ILE A 467 -18.40 -20.28 -6.05
C ILE A 467 -17.97 -20.73 -7.45
N SER A 468 -18.92 -21.18 -8.28
CA SER A 468 -18.63 -21.58 -9.66
C SER A 468 -18.10 -20.43 -10.50
N GLU A 469 -18.68 -19.24 -10.38
CA GLU A 469 -18.19 -18.07 -11.11
C GLU A 469 -16.79 -17.66 -10.66
N ARG A 470 -16.53 -17.67 -9.34
CA ARG A 470 -15.20 -17.38 -8.82
C ARG A 470 -14.14 -18.39 -9.28
N ILE A 471 -14.50 -19.66 -9.45
CA ILE A 471 -13.61 -20.66 -10.08
C ILE A 471 -13.29 -20.27 -11.52
N ASN A 472 -14.30 -19.87 -12.31
CA ASN A 472 -14.11 -19.46 -13.71
C ASN A 472 -13.20 -18.22 -13.80
N GLU A 473 -13.40 -17.22 -12.94
CA GLU A 473 -12.55 -16.03 -12.87
C GLU A 473 -11.09 -16.40 -12.56
N MET A 474 -10.86 -17.27 -11.58
CA MET A 474 -9.51 -17.73 -11.22
C MET A 474 -8.85 -18.49 -12.38
N GLN A 475 -9.59 -19.35 -13.10
CA GLN A 475 -9.09 -20.05 -14.29
C GLN A 475 -8.74 -19.08 -15.43
N ASN A 476 -9.56 -18.05 -15.65
CA ASN A 476 -9.31 -17.03 -16.66
C ASN A 476 -8.01 -16.26 -16.36
N SER A 477 -7.79 -15.91 -15.09
CA SER A 477 -6.60 -15.15 -14.67
C SER A 477 -5.27 -15.90 -14.89
N MET A 478 -5.28 -17.22 -15.00
CA MET A 478 -4.08 -18.01 -15.32
C MET A 478 -3.63 -17.80 -16.76
N ARG A 479 -4.58 -17.61 -17.68
CA ARG A 479 -4.32 -17.39 -19.11
C ARG A 479 -3.74 -15.99 -19.37
N ASP A 480 -4.07 -15.02 -18.52
CA ASP A 480 -3.55 -13.64 -18.63
C ASP A 480 -2.03 -13.55 -18.37
N MET A 481 -1.40 -14.58 -17.77
CA MET A 481 0.06 -14.62 -17.51
C MET A 481 0.87 -15.30 -18.63
N GLU A 482 0.20 -15.86 -19.66
CA GLU A 482 0.85 -16.58 -20.77
C GLU A 482 1.10 -15.67 -21.99
N PHE A 483 0.60 -14.44 -21.97
CA PHE A 483 0.78 -13.39 -22.99
C PHE A 483 1.69 -12.27 -22.47
#